data_AF-A0A4Q3RMK5-F1
#
_entry.id   AF-A0A4Q3RMK5-F1
#
_cell.length_a   1.000
_cell.length_b   1.000
_cell.length_c   1.000
_cell.angle_alpha   90.00
_cell.angle_beta   90.00
_cell.angle_gamma   90.00
#
_symmetry.space_group_name_H-M   'P 1'
#
loop_
_entity.id
_entity.type
_entity.pdbx_description
1 polymer ?
#
loop_
_entity_poly.entity_id
_entity_poly.type
_entity_poly.pdbx_seq_one_letter_code
_entity_poly.pdbx_strand_id
1 'polypeptide(L)' 'YAAEDHMVPPSATKPLNDYVGTKDKELYEFPGGHIGVFVGGRSQKELGPTIAKWLTKRSN' A
#
# COMPACT_ATOMS: atom_id res chain seq x y z
N TYR A 1 1.24 1.01 2.64
CA TYR A 1 1.16 0.96 4.12
C TYR A 1 0.32 2.12 4.61
N ALA A 2 -0.38 1.97 5.73
CA ALA A 2 -1.08 3.09 6.36
C ALA A 2 -0.09 3.94 7.17
N ALA A 3 -0.11 5.25 6.99
CA ALA A 3 0.84 6.17 7.63
C ALA A 3 0.67 6.21 9.16
N GLU A 4 -0.56 5.98 9.65
CA GLU A 4 -0.93 6.04 11.08
C GLU A 4 -1.29 4.64 11.62
N ASP A 5 -0.77 3.57 11.00
CA ASP A 5 -0.98 2.21 11.49
C ASP A 5 -0.19 1.97 12.78
N HIS A 6 -0.87 1.56 13.85
CA HIS A 6 -0.26 1.17 15.11
C HIS A 6 -0.15 -0.35 15.29
N MET A 7 -0.92 -1.14 14.53
CA MET A 7 -0.86 -2.61 14.57
C MET A 7 0.29 -3.12 13.72
N VAL A 8 0.49 -2.53 12.54
CA VAL A 8 1.59 -2.82 11.61
C VAL A 8 2.29 -1.51 11.25
N PRO A 9 3.14 -0.99 12.15
CA PRO A 9 3.66 0.37 12.02
C PRO A 9 4.55 0.54 10.78
N PRO A 10 4.63 1.76 10.21
CA PRO A 10 5.50 2.05 9.07
C PRO A 10 6.97 1.63 9.29
N SER A 11 7.45 1.65 10.54
CA SER A 11 8.80 1.17 10.90
C SER A 11 9.02 -0.32 10.63
N ALA A 12 7.95 -1.14 10.64
CA ALA A 12 8.01 -2.55 10.27
C ALA A 12 7.79 -2.75 8.76
N THR A 13 6.88 -1.97 8.16
CA THR A 13 6.45 -2.16 6.77
C THR A 13 7.40 -1.55 5.74
N LYS A 14 8.03 -0.40 6.04
CA LYS A 14 8.97 0.28 5.12
C LYS A 14 10.20 -0.58 4.81
N PRO A 15 10.93 -1.12 5.82
CA PRO A 15 12.14 -1.91 5.56
C PRO A 15 11.87 -3.18 4.77
N LEU A 16 10.68 -3.79 4.90
CA LEU A 16 10.31 -4.98 4.14
C LEU A 16 10.51 -4.79 2.63
N ASN A 17 10.20 -3.60 2.12
CA ASN A 17 10.36 -3.31 0.70
C ASN A 17 11.81 -3.42 0.25
N ASP A 18 12.79 -3.13 1.09
CA ASP A 18 14.21 -3.23 0.75
C ASP A 18 14.69 -4.69 0.64
N TYR A 19 14.10 -5.59 1.44
CA TYR A 19 14.44 -7.01 1.47
C TYR A 19 13.74 -7.85 0.38
N VAL A 20 12.73 -7.32 -0.30
CA VAL A 20 12.08 -8.00 -1.43
C VAL A 20 13.02 -8.03 -2.64
N GLY A 21 13.41 -9.22 -3.12
CA GLY A 21 14.44 -9.38 -4.16
C GLY A 21 14.06 -8.89 -5.57
N THR A 22 12.78 -8.66 -5.86
CA THR A 22 12.36 -8.11 -7.16
C THR A 22 12.61 -6.59 -7.24
N LYS A 23 12.92 -6.11 -8.44
CA LYS A 23 12.94 -4.67 -8.76
C LYS A 23 11.54 -4.15 -9.11
N ASP A 24 10.63 -5.05 -9.44
CA ASP A 24 9.24 -4.73 -9.77
C ASP A 24 8.39 -4.65 -8.51
N LYS A 25 8.62 -3.60 -7.72
CA LYS A 25 7.95 -3.33 -6.45
C LYS A 25 7.73 -1.84 -6.30
N GLU A 26 6.62 -1.47 -5.66
CA GLU A 26 6.29 -0.09 -5.38
C GLU A 26 5.83 0.01 -3.92
N LEU A 27 6.38 1.00 -3.20
CA LEU A 27 5.99 1.28 -1.83
C LEU A 27 5.04 2.48 -1.82
N TYR A 28 3.79 2.25 -1.45
CA TYR A 28 2.73 3.26 -1.43
C TYR A 28 2.39 3.69 -0.01
N GLU A 29 2.56 4.98 0.31
CA GLU A 29 2.07 5.58 1.57
C GLU A 29 0.60 5.96 1.42
N PHE A 30 -0.26 5.45 2.30
CA PHE A 30 -1.68 5.77 2.33
C PHE A 30 -2.02 6.52 3.63
N PRO A 31 -2.61 7.73 3.56
CA PRO A 31 -3.01 8.47 4.76
C PRO A 31 -4.08 7.73 5.58
N GLY A 32 -3.90 7.68 6.91
CA GLY A 32 -4.81 7.04 7.85
C GLY A 32 -4.25 5.77 8.51
N GLY A 33 -5.05 5.16 9.38
CA GLY A 33 -4.69 3.97 10.15
C GLY A 33 -5.11 2.64 9.51
N HIS A 34 -4.82 1.54 10.20
CA HIS A 34 -4.99 0.15 9.73
C HIS A 34 -6.33 -0.11 9.02
N ILE A 35 -7.44 0.15 9.71
CA ILE A 35 -8.79 -0.12 9.22
C ILE A 35 -9.17 0.80 8.05
N GLY A 36 -8.66 2.03 8.02
CA GLY A 36 -8.94 3.01 6.97
C GLY A 36 -8.49 2.56 5.57
N VAL A 37 -7.45 1.72 5.51
CA VAL A 37 -6.97 1.07 4.28
C VAL A 37 -8.03 0.14 3.67
N PHE A 38 -8.89 -0.48 4.49
CA PHE A 38 -9.86 -1.47 4.02
C PHE A 38 -11.26 -0.90 3.80
N VAL A 39 -11.75 -0.09 4.75
CA VAL A 39 -13.16 0.35 4.75
C VAL A 39 -13.34 1.84 4.55
N GLY A 40 -12.25 2.61 4.49
CA GLY A 40 -12.31 4.06 4.31
C GLY A 40 -12.79 4.47 2.91
N GLY A 41 -13.57 5.55 2.80
CA GLY A 41 -13.99 6.07 1.49
C GLY A 41 -12.83 6.43 0.56
N ARG A 42 -11.67 6.80 1.13
CA ARG A 42 -10.42 7.03 0.38
C ARG A 42 -9.83 5.74 -0.18
N SER A 43 -10.03 4.59 0.49
CA SER A 43 -9.58 3.29 -0.02
C SER A 43 -10.21 2.99 -1.39
N GLN A 44 -11.53 3.18 -1.49
CA GLN A 44 -12.27 2.93 -2.73
C GLN A 44 -11.93 3.93 -3.85
N LYS A 45 -11.64 5.19 -3.50
CA LYS A 45 -11.41 6.27 -4.46
C LYS A 45 -9.95 6.42 -4.90
N GLU A 46 -9.00 5.91 -4.12
CA GLU A 46 -7.57 6.17 -4.30
C GLU A 46 -6.76 4.87 -4.29
N LEU A 47 -6.84 4.10 -3.20
CA LEU A 47 -6.04 2.89 -3.02
C LEU A 47 -6.41 1.80 -4.03
N GLY A 48 -7.70 1.49 -4.17
CA GLY A 48 -8.22 0.50 -5.11
C GLY A 48 -7.81 0.80 -6.56
N PRO A 49 -8.09 2.00 -7.08
CA PRO A 49 -7.65 2.41 -8.42
C PRO A 49 -6.13 2.37 -8.60
N THR A 50 -5.35 2.72 -7.57
CA THR A 50 -3.88 2.65 -7.62
C THR A 50 -3.39 1.22 -7.78
N ILE A 51 -3.92 0.28 -6.99
CA ILE A 51 -3.60 -1.15 -7.09
C ILE A 51 -4.01 -1.69 -8.47
N ALA A 52 -5.22 -1.38 -8.93
CA ALA A 52 -5.72 -1.82 -10.23
C ALA A 52 -4.81 -1.33 -11.37
N LYS A 53 -4.43 -0.04 -11.36
CA LYS A 53 -3.50 0.53 -12.35
C LYS A 53 -2.13 -0.14 -12.32
N TRP A 54 -1.62 -0.50 -11.15
CA TRP A 54 -0.36 -1.21 -11.03
C TRP A 54 -0.45 -2.62 -11.64
N LEU A 55 -1.53 -3.35 -11.38
CA LEU A 55 -1.77 -4.67 -11.95
C LEU A 55 -1.95 -4.61 -13.48
N THR A 56 -2.83 -3.73 -13.98
CA THR A 56 -3.14 -3.61 -15.42
C THR A 56 -1.90 -3.35 -16.27
N LYS A 57 -0.92 -2.59 -15.78
CA LYS A 57 0.37 -2.37 -16.48
C LYS A 57 1.18 -3.64 -16.71
N ARG A 58 0.84 -4.74 -16.04
CA ARG A 58 1.57 -6.02 -16.01
C ARG A 58 0.72 -7.20 -16.47
N SER A 59 -0.54 -6.99 -16.84
CA SER A 59 -1.52 -8.04 -17.16
C SER A 59 -1.61 -8.35 -18.67
N ASN A 60 -0.48 -8.45 -19.38
CA ASN A 60 -0.47 -8.88 -20.78
C ASN A 60 -1.08 -10.27 -20.98
#